data_AF-A0A7J4K925-F1
#
_entry.id   AF-A0A7J4K925-F1
#
_cell.length_a   1.000
_cell.length_b   1.000
_cell.length_c   1.000
_cell.angle_alpha   90.00
_cell.angle_beta   90.00
_cell.angle_gamma   90.00
#
_symmetry.space_group_name_H-M   'P 1'
#
loop_
_entity.id
_entity.type
_entity.pdbx_description
1 polymer ?
#
loop_
_entity_poly.entity_id
_entity_poly.type
_entity_poly.pdbx_seq_one_letter_code
_entity_poly.pdbx_strand_id
1 'polypeptide(L)' 'MTAKTGEFKGHKTMILSEEGTEDKYPFSFGLKKAKLILQHIDEIKKFVEENQ' A
#
# COMPACT_ATOMS: atom_id res chain seq x y z
N MET A 1 9.38 6.81 0.69
CA MET A 1 7.92 6.51 0.67
C MET A 1 7.37 6.65 2.07
N THR A 2 6.22 7.29 2.26
CA THR A 2 5.61 7.46 3.58
C THR A 2 4.42 6.51 3.76
N ALA A 3 4.43 5.71 4.84
CA ALA A 3 3.30 4.87 5.22
C ALA A 3 2.50 5.52 6.35
N LYS A 4 1.20 5.77 6.12
CA LYS A 4 0.26 6.33 7.10
C LYS A 4 -0.95 5.43 7.28
N THR A 5 -1.57 5.46 8.46
CA THR A 5 -2.86 4.83 8.70
C THR A 5 -3.97 5.87 8.58
N GLY A 6 -5.08 5.51 7.95
CA GLY A 6 -6.28 6.33 7.85
C GLY A 6 -7.54 5.54 8.17
N GLU A 7 -8.68 6.20 7.97
CA GLU A 7 -10.00 5.58 8.08
C GLU A 7 -10.85 6.00 6.88
N PHE A 8 -11.53 5.02 6.28
CA PHE A 8 -12.48 5.26 5.20
C PHE A 8 -13.76 4.49 5.47
N LYS A 9 -14.87 5.22 5.64
CA LYS A 9 -16.20 4.66 5.94
C LYS A 9 -16.18 3.69 7.14
N GLY A 10 -15.50 4.05 8.23
CA GLY A 10 -15.39 3.23 9.44
C GLY A 10 -14.41 2.05 9.35
N HIS A 11 -13.68 1.92 8.24
CA HIS A 11 -12.67 0.88 8.06
C HIS A 11 -11.26 1.47 8.06
N LYS A 12 -10.34 0.84 8.82
CA LYS A 12 -8.92 1.20 8.82
C LYS A 12 -8.30 0.96 7.44
N THR A 13 -7.57 1.96 6.96
CA THR A 13 -6.83 1.92 5.70
C THR A 13 -5.37 2.23 5.93
N MET A 14 -4.52 1.70 5.05
CA MET A 14 -3.12 2.07 4.92
C MET A 14 -2.98 2.94 3.68
N ILE A 15 -2.25 4.04 3.80
CA ILE A 15 -2.00 5.01 2.74
C ILE A 15 -0.49 5.01 2.50
N LEU A 16 -0.10 4.74 1.26
CA LEU A 16 1.28 4.82 0.79
C LEU A 16 1.39 5.97 -0.21
N SER A 17 2.37 6.85 0.01
CA SER A 17 2.67 7.97 -0.87
C SER A 17 4.17 8.03 -1.14
N GLU A 18 4.55 8.59 -2.28
CA GLU A 18 5.94 8.94 -2.50
C GLU A 18 6.36 10.04 -1.51
N GLU A 19 7.66 10.11 -1.20
CA GLU A 19 8.15 11.12 -0.27
C GLU A 19 8.16 12.49 -0.95
N GLY A 20 7.64 13.51 -0.26
CA GLY A 20 7.63 14.88 -0.76
C GLY A 20 6.53 15.21 -1.77
N THR A 21 5.67 14.25 -2.14
CA THR A 21 4.50 14.50 -2.99
C THR A 21 3.22 14.56 -2.14
N GLU A 22 2.49 15.67 -2.23
CA GLU A 22 1.06 15.67 -1.89
C GLU A 22 0.30 15.06 -3.06
N ASP A 23 0.36 13.72 -3.15
CA ASP A 23 -0.39 12.99 -4.16
C ASP A 23 -1.89 13.24 -3.95
N LYS A 24 -2.52 13.90 -4.93
CA LYS A 24 -3.97 14.16 -4.93
C LYS A 24 -4.79 12.87 -4.79
N TYR A 25 -4.23 11.74 -5.21
CA TYR A 25 -4.82 10.40 -5.10
C TYR A 25 -3.76 9.42 -4.58
N PRO A 26 -3.52 9.37 -3.27
CA PRO A 26 -2.50 8.48 -2.72
C PRO A 26 -2.97 7.03 -2.83
N PHE A 27 -2.03 6.12 -3.06
CA PHE A 27 -2.35 4.70 -3.05
C PHE A 27 -2.81 4.29 -1.66
N SER A 28 -4.01 3.71 -1.54
CA SER A 28 -4.53 3.28 -0.25
C SER A 28 -5.30 1.97 -0.34
N PHE A 29 -5.22 1.19 0.73
CA PHE A 29 -5.86 -0.12 0.81
C PHE A 29 -6.28 -0.46 2.25
N GLY A 30 -7.41 -1.16 2.35
CA GLY A 30 -7.94 -1.62 3.65
C GLY A 30 -7.27 -2.89 4.16
N LEU A 31 -7.62 -3.27 5.40
CA LEU A 31 -7.04 -4.43 6.10
C LEU A 31 -7.11 -5.75 5.32
N LYS A 32 -8.20 -6.03 4.59
CA LYS A 32 -8.33 -7.26 3.79
C LYS A 32 -7.25 -7.35 2.71
N LYS A 33 -7.00 -6.25 2.00
CA LYS A 33 -5.95 -6.15 0.99
C LYS A 33 -4.56 -6.22 1.62
N ALA A 34 -4.36 -5.59 2.78
CA ALA A 34 -3.09 -5.68 3.52
C ALA A 34 -2.71 -7.13 3.86
N LYS A 35 -3.67 -7.93 4.34
CA LYS A 35 -3.45 -9.35 4.61
C LYS A 35 -3.08 -10.14 3.35
N LEU A 36 -3.75 -9.87 2.22
CA LEU A 36 -3.46 -10.52 0.95
C LEU A 36 -2.04 -10.19 0.46
N ILE A 37 -1.62 -8.92 0.58
CA ILE A 37 -0.26 -8.49 0.25
C ILE A 37 0.77 -9.26 1.08
N LEU A 38 0.54 -9.40 2.40
CA LEU A 38 1.45 -10.16 3.27
C LEU A 38 1.52 -11.65 2.91
N GLN A 39 0.41 -12.24 2.47
CA GLN A 39 0.37 -13.66 2.05
C GLN A 39 1.18 -13.91 0.78
N HIS A 40 1.30 -12.93 -0.10
CA HIS A 40 1.99 -13.05 -1.40
C HIS A 40 3.21 -12.12 -1.49
N ILE A 41 3.81 -11.74 -0.35
CA ILE A 41 4.87 -10.71 -0.33
C ILE A 41 6.10 -11.13 -1.13
N ASP A 42 6.43 -12.42 -1.14
CA ASP A 42 7.59 -12.94 -1.87
C ASP A 42 7.37 -12.95 -3.39
N GLU A 43 6.15 -13.25 -3.84
CA GLU A 43 5.77 -13.12 -5.25
C GLU A 43 5.82 -11.66 -5.70
N ILE A 44 5.34 -10.73 -4.86
CA ILE A 44 5.39 -9.29 -5.14
C ILE A 44 6.85 -8.82 -5.26
N LYS A 45 7.74 -9.25 -4.38
CA LYS A 45 9.17 -8.93 -4.48
C LYS A 45 9.77 -9.43 -5.78
N LYS A 46 9.52 -10.70 -6.12
CA LYS A 46 10.00 -11.29 -7.37
C LYS A 46 9.48 -10.53 -8.59
N PHE A 47 8.21 -10.16 -8.60
CA PHE A 47 7.63 -9.34 -9.66
C PHE A 47 8.34 -7.99 -9.83
N VAL A 48 8.72 -7.33 -8.73
CA VAL A 48 9.49 -6.08 -8.77
C VAL A 48 10.88 -6.32 -9.36
N GLU A 49 11.59 -7.37 -8.93
CA GLU A 49 12.92 -7.72 -9.45
C GLU A 49 12.90 -8.04 -10.96
N GLU A 50 11.88 -8.75 -11.44
CA GLU A 50 11.73 -9.09 -12.86
C GLU A 50 11.39 -7.90 -13.77
N ASN A 51 10.92 -6.79 -13.19
CA ASN A 51 10.49 -5.60 -13.93
C ASN A 51 11.31 -4.35 -13.56
N GLN A 52 12.54 -4.54 -13.06
CA GLN A 52 13.50 -3.47 -12.77
C GLN A 52 14.36 -3.09 -13.97
#